data_AF-A0AAV9B900-F1
#
_entry.id   AF-A0AAV9B900-F1
#
_cell.length_a   1.000
_cell.length_b   1.000
_cell.length_c   1.000
_cell.angle_alpha   90.00
_cell.angle_beta   90.00
_cell.angle_gamma   90.00
#
_symmetry.space_group_name_H-M   'P 1'
#
loop_
_entity.id
_entity.type
_entity.pdbx_description
1 polymer ?
#
loop_
_entity_poly.entity_id
_entity_poly.type
_entity_poly.pdbx_seq_one_letter_code
_entity_poly.pdbx_strand_id
1 'polypeptide(L)'
;MGKGEEDWNGFNDINKLIIRSPFQTEYRIAFPHLYNNRPKKERLGIYHTPMVMCIKTKDPDLPAFYYDPLIHPIPAINKADRHEKKVYEVEDDDDFALPEGVESLLQTLNFTLIRQLQAFHYYGLQYTFSHVGQLTVGKGPGSGFWAPMWRVWLFFLRGNVPLLERWLGNLLARQLEGRHSKGAAKTVTKQRVESHFDLELSAAVMHDVLDAMPEGIKQNKARTILQHLIQAWRCWKANISWKVPGLPAPIENMILRYVKADWWSNVAHYNRERIKRGATVDKTLCWKNLGSFRGKSWVSSSKLMTIHMKPCLILNVTCFTQRVFKEVGIEFMDLYSYLIPVYEIEPLEKITDAYLDQYLWFPPVIFYTPKESGGLGMLSMGHILIPQSDLRYNQQTDVGVTHFRSGMSHEEDQLIPNLYRYFQPWDSEFIDSQCVWAEYALKRQEAQSQNWRLTLEDLEVSSVIAT
;
A
#
# COMPACT_ATOMS: atom_id res chain seq x y z
N MET A 1 19.30 -3.69 -7.83
CA MET A 1 19.77 -3.37 -6.47
C MET A 1 19.06 -2.11 -6.04
N GLY A 2 18.20 -2.22 -5.03
CA GLY A 2 17.38 -1.10 -4.55
C GLY A 2 18.21 -0.08 -3.79
N LYS A 3 17.68 1.13 -3.67
CA LYS A 3 18.21 2.30 -2.93
C LYS A 3 18.48 2.09 -1.42
N GLY A 4 18.51 0.86 -0.92
CA GLY A 4 18.42 0.54 0.51
C GLY A 4 19.62 -0.18 1.14
N GLU A 5 20.76 -0.27 0.45
CA GLU A 5 21.99 -0.90 0.97
C GLU A 5 23.14 0.11 1.09
N GLU A 6 22.87 1.33 1.57
CA GLU A 6 23.95 2.12 2.16
C GLU A 6 24.00 1.78 3.63
N ASP A 7 24.77 0.73 3.94
CA ASP A 7 25.06 0.34 5.32
C ASP A 7 25.68 1.54 6.05
N TRP A 8 25.14 1.86 7.23
CA TRP A 8 25.74 2.85 8.10
C TRP A 8 27.20 2.45 8.35
N ASN A 9 28.11 3.34 7.99
CA ASN A 9 29.54 3.14 8.19
C ASN A 9 30.10 4.35 8.95
N GLY A 10 31.27 4.16 9.56
CA GLY A 10 31.93 5.24 10.31
C GLY A 10 32.38 6.43 9.46
N PHE A 11 32.25 6.36 8.12
CA PHE A 11 32.61 7.42 7.15
C PHE A 11 31.42 8.33 6.81
N ASN A 12 30.19 7.83 6.88
CA ASN A 12 28.95 8.58 6.62
C ASN A 12 28.38 9.19 7.91
N ASP A 13 29.14 9.21 9.00
CA ASP A 13 28.76 9.84 10.27
C ASP A 13 28.75 11.37 10.13
N ILE A 14 27.58 11.97 10.36
CA ILE A 14 27.37 13.41 10.23
C ILE A 14 28.31 14.22 11.13
N ASN A 15 28.73 13.68 12.26
CA ASN A 15 29.63 14.36 13.20
C ASN A 15 31.08 14.45 12.69
N LYS A 16 31.44 13.68 11.67
CA LYS A 16 32.77 13.68 11.06
C LYS A 16 32.82 14.44 9.74
N LEU A 17 31.68 14.91 9.24
CA LEU A 17 31.57 15.63 7.98
C LEU A 17 31.61 17.14 8.18
N ILE A 18 32.57 17.82 7.55
CA ILE A 18 32.65 19.27 7.56
C ILE A 18 31.90 19.80 6.32
N ILE A 19 30.70 20.32 6.52
CA ILE A 19 29.87 20.89 5.44
C ILE A 19 30.14 22.39 5.34
N ARG A 20 30.98 22.81 4.39
CA ARG A 20 31.27 24.25 4.13
C ARG A 20 30.37 24.85 3.07
N SER A 21 30.03 24.06 2.05
CA SER A 21 29.11 24.42 0.98
C SER A 21 28.27 23.19 0.61
N PRO A 22 27.01 23.37 0.22
CA PRO A 22 26.19 22.25 -0.22
C PRO A 22 26.74 21.69 -1.54
N PHE A 23 26.87 20.37 -1.63
CA PHE A 23 27.26 19.71 -2.87
C PHE A 23 26.12 19.80 -3.89
N GLN A 24 26.42 20.40 -5.05
CA GLN A 24 25.49 20.51 -6.17
C GLN A 24 25.48 19.23 -7.02
N THR A 25 24.36 18.96 -7.69
CA THR A 25 24.20 17.79 -8.58
C THR A 25 25.14 17.84 -9.79
N GLU A 26 25.50 19.04 -10.22
CA GLU A 26 26.41 19.34 -11.31
C GLU A 26 27.80 18.79 -11.04
N TYR A 27 28.27 18.83 -9.78
CA TYR A 27 29.56 18.24 -9.40
C TYR A 27 29.57 16.72 -9.55
N ARG A 28 28.43 16.06 -9.28
CA ARG A 28 28.27 14.62 -9.50
C ARG A 28 28.27 14.23 -10.98
N ILE A 29 27.97 15.17 -11.88
CA ILE A 29 28.01 14.95 -13.33
C ILE A 29 29.41 15.31 -13.87
N ALA A 30 29.97 16.43 -13.44
CA ALA A 30 31.28 16.92 -13.88
C ALA A 30 32.43 16.01 -13.42
N PHE A 31 32.37 15.53 -12.17
CA PHE A 31 33.38 14.66 -11.57
C PHE A 31 32.72 13.42 -10.97
N PRO A 32 32.24 12.50 -11.81
CA PRO A 32 31.34 11.45 -11.37
C PRO A 32 32.05 10.38 -10.52
N HIS A 33 33.36 10.18 -10.70
CA HIS A 33 34.16 9.28 -9.87
C HIS A 33 34.51 9.85 -8.48
N LEU A 34 34.38 11.16 -8.26
CA LEU A 34 34.76 11.81 -7.00
C LEU A 34 33.55 11.94 -6.05
N TYR A 35 32.40 12.35 -6.59
CA TYR A 35 31.23 12.70 -5.76
C TYR A 35 30.13 11.63 -5.73
N ASN A 36 30.27 10.52 -6.47
CA ASN A 36 29.32 9.40 -6.44
C ASN A 36 29.91 8.16 -5.78
N ASN A 37 29.09 7.48 -4.98
CA ASN A 37 29.40 6.15 -4.47
C ASN A 37 29.13 5.10 -5.56
N ARG A 38 30.15 4.29 -5.88
CA ARG A 38 30.06 3.17 -6.85
C ARG A 38 29.50 3.58 -8.23
N PRO A 39 30.14 4.53 -8.92
CA PRO A 39 29.79 4.93 -10.28
C PRO A 39 29.69 3.75 -11.25
N LYS A 40 28.57 3.58 -11.96
CA LYS A 40 28.35 2.51 -12.95
C LYS A 40 27.80 3.06 -14.26
N LYS A 41 28.32 2.55 -15.39
CA LYS A 41 27.95 2.95 -16.77
C LYS A 41 28.15 4.44 -17.04
N GLU A 42 29.19 5.01 -16.44
CA GLU A 42 29.51 6.43 -16.60
C GLU A 42 30.35 6.68 -17.86
N ARG A 43 30.25 7.91 -18.35
CA ARG A 43 31.01 8.43 -19.49
C ARG A 43 31.62 9.75 -19.06
N LEU A 44 32.93 9.87 -19.22
CA LEU A 44 33.63 11.12 -18.97
C LEU A 44 33.28 12.11 -20.08
N GLY A 45 32.82 13.30 -19.70
CA GLY A 45 32.62 14.40 -20.62
C GLY A 45 33.93 15.06 -21.03
N ILE A 46 33.87 15.87 -22.08
CA ILE A 46 34.97 16.77 -22.42
C ILE A 46 35.02 17.86 -21.36
N TYR A 47 36.16 18.02 -20.68
CA TYR A 47 36.31 18.96 -19.57
C TYR A 47 36.38 20.42 -20.04
N HIS A 48 37.19 20.70 -21.06
CA HIS A 48 37.42 22.05 -21.54
C HIS A 48 37.77 22.05 -23.02
N THR A 49 37.34 23.09 -23.71
CA THR A 49 37.77 23.47 -25.05
C THR A 49 38.34 24.89 -24.97
N PRO A 50 39.45 25.20 -25.67
CA PRO A 50 40.03 26.54 -25.63
C PRO A 50 38.97 27.59 -25.97
N MET A 51 38.92 28.67 -25.18
CA MET A 51 37.93 29.73 -25.40
C MET A 51 38.19 30.41 -26.74
N VAL A 52 37.30 30.16 -27.70
CA VAL A 52 37.38 30.75 -29.05
C VAL A 52 36.93 32.21 -28.98
N MET A 53 37.88 33.13 -28.92
CA MET A 53 37.65 34.58 -28.90
C MET A 53 37.49 35.13 -30.32
N CYS A 54 36.37 34.80 -30.97
CA CYS A 54 36.06 35.27 -32.32
C CYS A 54 35.05 36.42 -32.29
N ILE A 55 35.44 37.58 -32.85
CA ILE A 55 34.57 38.75 -32.99
C ILE A 55 33.89 38.69 -34.36
N LYS A 56 32.56 38.76 -34.36
CA LYS A 56 31.74 38.76 -35.58
C LYS A 56 31.44 40.19 -36.00
N THR A 57 31.94 40.59 -37.15
CA THR A 57 31.62 41.87 -37.78
C THR A 57 30.19 41.82 -38.33
N LYS A 58 29.42 42.90 -38.11
CA LYS A 58 28.07 43.05 -38.69
C LYS A 58 28.07 43.98 -39.89
N ASP A 59 28.99 44.95 -39.89
CA ASP A 59 29.10 45.97 -40.92
C ASP A 59 30.15 45.52 -41.96
N PRO A 60 29.76 45.31 -43.23
CA PRO A 60 30.66 44.84 -44.28
C PRO A 60 31.64 45.91 -44.77
N ASP A 61 31.40 47.18 -44.40
CA ASP A 61 32.20 48.33 -44.84
C ASP A 61 33.49 48.52 -44.02
N LEU A 62 33.60 47.84 -42.87
CA LEU A 62 34.82 47.84 -42.05
C LEU A 62 35.89 46.93 -42.67
N PRO A 63 37.18 47.28 -42.53
CA PRO A 63 38.26 46.45 -43.08
C PRO A 63 38.29 45.07 -42.42
N ALA A 64 38.86 44.07 -43.12
CA ALA A 64 38.84 42.68 -42.63
C ALA A 64 39.56 42.48 -41.29
N PHE A 65 40.64 43.23 -41.09
CA PHE A 65 41.40 43.28 -39.85
C PHE A 65 41.32 44.71 -39.31
N TYR A 66 40.62 44.88 -38.20
CA TYR A 66 40.57 46.14 -37.47
C TYR A 66 40.58 45.90 -35.97
N TYR A 67 40.94 46.93 -35.22
CA TYR A 67 40.89 46.90 -33.76
C TYR A 67 39.44 47.09 -33.30
N ASP A 68 38.76 45.99 -32.97
CA ASP A 68 37.36 46.06 -32.55
C ASP A 68 37.24 46.68 -31.14
N PRO A 69 36.25 47.54 -30.89
CA PRO A 69 36.02 48.13 -29.57
C PRO A 69 35.81 47.12 -28.42
N LEU A 70 35.44 45.87 -28.72
CA LEU A 70 35.33 44.80 -27.73
C LEU A 70 36.70 44.29 -27.24
N ILE A 71 37.78 44.52 -27.99
CA ILE A 71 39.13 44.13 -27.59
C ILE A 71 39.65 45.16 -26.58
N HIS A 72 39.98 44.71 -25.38
CA HIS A 72 40.57 45.58 -24.35
C HIS A 72 41.79 46.32 -24.90
N PRO A 73 41.82 47.68 -24.87
CA PRO A 73 42.93 48.48 -25.41
C PRO A 73 44.23 48.02 -24.77
N ILE A 74 45.25 47.74 -25.59
CA ILE A 74 46.57 47.33 -25.11
C ILE A 74 47.26 48.60 -24.58
N PRO A 75 47.37 48.79 -23.25
CA PRO A 75 47.99 49.99 -22.73
C PRO A 75 49.50 49.83 -22.88
N ALA A 76 50.18 50.85 -23.40
CA ALA A 76 51.64 50.88 -23.45
C ALA A 76 52.20 51.16 -22.04
N ILE A 77 52.12 50.18 -21.14
CA ILE A 77 52.73 50.25 -19.80
C ILE A 77 54.13 49.67 -19.88
N ASN A 78 55.02 50.40 -20.54
CA ASN A 78 56.46 50.27 -20.37
C ASN A 78 56.99 51.57 -19.77
N LYS A 79 56.59 51.86 -18.52
CA LYS A 79 57.34 52.79 -17.66
C LYS A 79 58.33 51.99 -16.82
N ALA A 80 59.28 51.38 -17.51
CA ALA A 80 60.58 51.02 -16.99
C ALA A 80 61.42 50.68 -18.22
N ASP A 81 62.33 51.58 -18.57
CA ASP A 81 63.59 51.25 -19.22
C ASP A 81 64.28 50.13 -18.42
N ARG A 82 63.84 48.89 -18.63
CA ARG A 82 64.54 47.72 -18.13
C ARG A 82 65.12 47.00 -19.32
N HIS A 83 66.25 47.59 -19.71
CA HIS A 83 67.51 46.93 -19.97
C HIS A 83 67.46 45.81 -21.03
N GLU A 84 68.20 46.06 -22.12
CA GLU A 84 68.62 45.09 -23.12
C GLU A 84 67.65 44.78 -24.27
N LYS A 85 67.27 45.84 -24.97
CA LYS A 85 67.40 45.94 -26.43
C LYS A 85 67.77 47.41 -26.67
N LYS A 86 69.04 47.81 -26.89
CA LYS A 86 69.79 47.45 -28.10
C LYS A 86 68.87 47.01 -29.23
N VAL A 87 67.84 47.83 -29.50
CA VAL A 87 67.62 48.17 -30.90
C VAL A 87 68.94 48.79 -31.29
N TYR A 88 69.74 48.06 -32.05
CA TYR A 88 70.75 48.71 -32.84
C TYR A 88 69.95 49.62 -33.76
N GLU A 89 69.65 50.83 -33.30
CA GLU A 89 69.73 51.97 -34.20
C GLU A 89 71.20 51.97 -34.56
N VAL A 90 71.55 51.16 -35.57
CA VAL A 90 72.77 51.35 -36.31
C VAL A 90 72.56 52.77 -36.83
N GLU A 91 73.23 53.75 -36.21
CA GLU A 91 73.48 55.03 -36.87
C GLU A 91 73.89 54.67 -38.29
N ASP A 92 73.22 55.23 -39.31
CA ASP A 92 73.35 54.87 -40.72
C ASP A 92 74.83 54.75 -41.16
N ASP A 93 75.49 53.64 -40.84
CA ASP A 93 76.73 53.21 -41.45
C ASP A 93 76.25 52.62 -42.78
N ASP A 94 76.32 53.46 -43.83
CA ASP A 94 75.83 53.30 -45.20
C ASP A 94 76.25 51.99 -45.94
N ASP A 95 76.81 50.99 -45.24
CA ASP A 95 77.38 49.76 -45.79
C ASP A 95 76.37 48.60 -45.97
N PHE A 96 75.18 48.65 -45.34
CA PHE A 96 74.16 47.59 -45.50
C PHE A 96 72.93 48.09 -46.26
N ALA A 97 72.92 47.90 -47.58
CA ALA A 97 71.74 48.07 -48.42
C ALA A 97 71.10 46.71 -48.75
N LEU A 98 69.77 46.66 -48.74
CA LEU A 98 69.03 45.52 -49.30
C LEU A 98 69.35 45.41 -50.80
N PRO A 99 69.64 44.21 -51.34
CA PRO A 99 69.86 44.03 -52.76
C PRO A 99 68.67 44.50 -53.60
N GLU A 100 68.97 45.07 -54.77
CA GLU A 100 67.95 45.60 -55.69
C GLU A 100 66.98 44.47 -56.11
N GLY A 101 65.68 44.68 -55.89
CA GLY A 101 64.63 43.68 -56.11
C GLY A 101 64.24 42.84 -54.88
N VAL A 102 64.88 43.03 -53.72
CA VAL A 102 64.44 42.45 -52.45
C VAL A 102 63.35 43.33 -51.83
N GLU A 103 62.11 42.97 -52.12
CA GLU A 103 60.92 43.60 -51.58
C GLU A 103 60.21 42.68 -50.57
N SER A 104 59.19 43.21 -49.88
CA SER A 104 58.36 42.37 -49.03
C SER A 104 57.66 41.28 -49.87
N LEU A 105 57.62 40.04 -49.36
CA LEU A 105 57.16 38.85 -50.10
C LEU A 105 55.76 38.99 -50.77
N LEU A 106 54.90 39.88 -50.27
CA LEU A 106 53.52 40.07 -50.73
C LEU A 106 53.20 41.53 -51.09
N GLN A 107 54.21 42.33 -51.45
CA GLN A 107 54.05 43.77 -51.72
C GLN A 107 53.00 44.10 -52.80
N THR A 108 52.84 43.23 -53.79
CA THR A 108 51.92 43.41 -54.91
C THR A 108 50.46 43.07 -54.59
N LEU A 109 50.17 42.54 -53.39
CA LEU A 109 48.84 42.08 -53.00
C LEU A 109 48.20 43.01 -51.97
N ASN A 110 46.98 43.48 -52.24
CA ASN A 110 46.17 44.22 -51.26
C ASN A 110 45.49 43.24 -50.28
N PHE A 111 45.79 43.37 -48.98
CA PHE A 111 45.24 42.55 -47.89
C PHE A 111 43.74 42.79 -47.58
N THR A 112 43.06 43.65 -48.34
CA THR A 112 41.67 44.08 -48.09
C THR A 112 40.61 43.31 -48.88
N LEU A 113 40.98 42.21 -49.54
CA LEU A 113 40.11 41.50 -50.47
C LEU A 113 38.84 40.99 -49.75
N ILE A 114 37.70 41.63 -50.05
CA ILE A 114 36.35 41.45 -49.47
C ILE A 114 35.90 39.97 -49.34
N ARG A 115 36.47 39.06 -50.15
CA ARG A 115 36.25 37.60 -50.04
C ARG A 115 36.78 36.98 -48.74
N GLN A 116 37.77 37.57 -48.08
CA GLN A 116 38.34 37.03 -46.84
C GLN A 116 37.35 37.14 -45.66
N LEU A 117 36.58 38.23 -45.56
CA LEU A 117 35.57 38.43 -44.52
C LEU A 117 34.46 37.38 -44.56
N GLN A 118 33.97 37.05 -45.76
CA GLN A 118 33.01 35.97 -45.94
C GLN A 118 33.62 34.61 -45.54
N ALA A 119 34.86 34.33 -45.96
CA ALA A 119 35.53 33.08 -45.60
C ALA A 119 35.69 32.92 -44.07
N PHE A 120 36.11 33.96 -43.34
CA PHE A 120 36.20 33.92 -41.87
C PHE A 120 34.86 33.73 -41.18
N HIS A 121 33.78 34.33 -41.72
CA HIS A 121 32.42 34.07 -41.24
C HIS A 121 32.00 32.60 -41.44
N TYR A 122 32.40 31.98 -42.56
CA TYR A 122 32.18 30.56 -42.86
C TYR A 122 33.00 29.61 -41.98
N TYR A 123 34.24 29.96 -41.62
CA TYR A 123 35.06 29.16 -40.71
C TYR A 123 34.49 29.08 -39.27
N GLY A 124 33.70 30.07 -38.86
CA GLY A 124 33.05 30.14 -37.54
C GLY A 124 31.61 29.60 -37.48
N LEU A 125 31.06 29.07 -38.57
CA LEU A 125 29.67 28.59 -38.64
C LEU A 125 29.53 27.19 -38.03
N GLN A 126 29.25 27.14 -36.72
CA GLN A 126 28.56 26.00 -36.13
C GLN A 126 27.07 26.07 -36.49
N TYR A 127 26.53 24.94 -36.96
CA TYR A 127 25.13 24.70 -37.33
C TYR A 127 24.12 25.61 -36.60
N THR A 128 23.73 26.71 -37.23
CA THR A 128 22.69 27.59 -36.70
C THR A 128 21.34 26.96 -36.95
N PHE A 129 20.77 26.35 -35.91
CA PHE A 129 19.33 26.08 -35.86
C PHE A 129 18.61 27.43 -35.67
N SER A 130 18.04 27.96 -36.75
CA SER A 130 17.16 29.11 -36.67
C SER A 130 15.88 28.67 -35.95
N HIS A 131 15.71 29.06 -34.68
CA HIS A 131 14.42 28.94 -34.01
C HIS A 131 13.40 29.77 -34.77
N VAL A 132 12.48 29.09 -35.48
CA VAL A 132 11.32 29.73 -36.10
C VAL A 132 10.37 30.11 -34.96
N GLY A 133 10.46 31.36 -34.54
CA GLY A 133 9.57 31.96 -33.55
C GLY A 133 10.36 32.68 -32.47
N GLN A 134 10.62 33.97 -32.64
CA GLN A 134 9.68 35.03 -32.24
C GLN A 134 10.41 36.37 -32.14
N LEU A 135 9.80 37.44 -32.65
CA LEU A 135 9.91 38.82 -32.14
C LEU A 135 8.83 39.72 -32.77
N THR A 136 8.31 39.42 -33.97
CA THR A 136 7.29 40.26 -34.65
C THR A 136 6.09 39.51 -35.23
N VAL A 137 6.13 38.18 -35.32
CA VAL A 137 5.04 37.38 -35.93
C VAL A 137 3.98 37.05 -34.87
N GLY A 138 2.72 37.44 -35.13
CA GLY A 138 1.58 37.17 -34.26
C GLY A 138 1.22 35.69 -34.14
N LYS A 139 0.36 35.34 -33.17
CA LYS A 139 -0.15 33.97 -33.02
C LYS A 139 -1.12 33.65 -34.17
N GLY A 140 -0.81 32.63 -34.97
CA GLY A 140 -1.67 32.16 -36.05
C GLY A 140 -1.22 30.80 -36.58
N PRO A 141 -2.05 30.11 -37.37
CA PRO A 141 -1.78 28.75 -37.88
C PRO A 141 -0.68 28.67 -38.97
N GLY A 142 -0.02 29.79 -39.30
CA GLY A 142 0.92 29.90 -40.43
C GLY A 142 2.32 29.29 -40.23
N SER A 143 2.53 28.42 -39.24
CA SER A 143 3.84 27.79 -39.03
C SER A 143 4.00 26.52 -39.88
N GLY A 144 4.58 26.67 -41.07
CA GLY A 144 4.82 25.60 -42.05
C GLY A 144 6.10 24.77 -41.85
N PHE A 145 6.72 24.77 -40.66
CA PHE A 145 7.96 24.02 -40.40
C PHE A 145 7.68 22.57 -39.98
N TRP A 146 7.22 21.75 -40.92
CA TRP A 146 6.83 20.36 -40.66
C TRP A 146 7.98 19.35 -40.76
N ALA A 147 9.15 19.76 -41.25
CA ALA A 147 10.29 18.87 -41.49
C ALA A 147 10.73 18.04 -40.26
N PRO A 148 10.78 18.59 -39.01
CA PRO A 148 11.08 17.78 -37.84
C PRO A 148 10.06 16.68 -37.60
N MET A 149 8.77 17.00 -37.72
CA MET A 149 7.69 16.03 -37.52
C MET A 149 7.69 14.95 -38.62
N TRP A 150 7.91 15.34 -39.87
CA TRP A 150 8.04 14.38 -40.97
C TRP A 150 9.19 13.40 -40.76
N ARG A 151 10.35 13.86 -40.25
CA ARG A 151 11.46 12.96 -39.91
C ARG A 151 11.09 11.96 -38.82
N VAL A 152 10.33 12.37 -37.81
CA VAL A 152 9.82 11.45 -36.77
C VAL A 152 8.96 10.34 -37.42
N TRP A 153 8.05 10.70 -38.32
CA TRP A 153 7.22 9.72 -39.04
C TRP A 153 8.03 8.79 -39.92
N LEU A 154 9.07 9.29 -40.60
CA LEU A 154 9.97 8.43 -41.38
C LEU A 154 10.71 7.42 -40.50
N PHE A 155 11.23 7.84 -39.34
CA PHE A 155 11.90 6.92 -38.41
C PHE A 155 10.94 5.91 -37.78
N PHE A 156 9.72 6.36 -37.45
CA PHE A 156 8.66 5.48 -37.00
C PHE A 156 8.35 4.42 -38.06
N LEU A 157 8.10 4.83 -39.31
CA LEU A 157 7.80 3.89 -40.39
C LEU A 157 8.97 2.95 -40.66
N ARG A 158 10.22 3.44 -40.66
CA ARG A 158 11.42 2.60 -40.83
C ARG A 158 11.46 1.44 -39.83
N GLY A 159 11.08 1.68 -38.57
CA GLY A 159 11.04 0.62 -37.54
C GLY A 159 9.82 -0.31 -37.64
N ASN A 160 8.67 0.22 -38.09
CA ASN A 160 7.43 -0.54 -38.17
C ASN A 160 7.26 -1.36 -39.45
N VAL A 161 7.89 -0.96 -40.57
CA VAL A 161 7.83 -1.69 -41.85
C VAL A 161 8.14 -3.19 -41.70
N PRO A 162 9.27 -3.64 -41.10
CA PRO A 162 9.54 -5.08 -40.96
C PRO A 162 8.54 -5.80 -40.04
N LEU A 163 7.98 -5.11 -39.05
CA LEU A 163 6.95 -5.68 -38.17
C LEU A 163 5.65 -5.91 -38.93
N LEU A 164 5.23 -4.90 -39.70
CA LEU A 164 4.03 -4.95 -40.53
C LEU A 164 4.17 -5.97 -41.65
N GLU A 165 5.32 -6.05 -42.31
CA GLU A 165 5.60 -7.06 -43.34
C GLU A 165 5.40 -8.47 -42.78
N ARG A 166 5.96 -8.77 -41.60
CA ARG A 166 5.76 -10.06 -40.94
C ARG A 166 4.31 -10.30 -40.54
N TRP A 167 3.63 -9.31 -39.98
CA TRP A 167 2.25 -9.46 -39.50
C TRP A 167 1.26 -9.62 -40.64
N LEU A 168 1.38 -8.79 -41.68
CA LEU A 168 0.56 -8.86 -42.88
C LEU A 168 0.90 -10.10 -43.69
N GLY A 169 2.17 -10.48 -43.80
CA GLY A 169 2.60 -11.74 -44.41
C GLY A 169 1.95 -12.96 -43.72
N ASN A 170 2.02 -13.03 -42.38
CA ASN A 170 1.36 -14.10 -41.62
C ASN A 170 -0.17 -14.06 -41.74
N LEU A 171 -0.77 -12.87 -41.83
CA LEU A 171 -2.21 -12.72 -42.01
C LEU A 171 -2.64 -13.25 -43.37
N LEU A 172 -1.94 -12.86 -44.44
CA LEU A 172 -2.20 -13.30 -45.81
C LEU A 172 -1.97 -14.81 -45.97
N ALA A 173 -0.84 -15.33 -45.48
CA ALA A 173 -0.56 -16.77 -45.49
C ALA A 173 -1.69 -17.54 -44.79
N ARG A 174 -2.12 -17.10 -43.61
CA ARG A 174 -3.22 -17.72 -42.88
C ARG A 174 -4.58 -17.60 -43.58
N GLN A 175 -4.78 -16.57 -44.38
CA GLN A 175 -6.02 -16.35 -45.14
C GLN A 175 -6.08 -17.22 -46.39
N LEU A 176 -4.94 -17.40 -47.07
CA LEU A 176 -4.82 -18.16 -48.32
C LEU A 176 -4.61 -19.67 -48.08
N GLU A 177 -3.70 -20.02 -47.18
CA GLU A 177 -3.31 -21.41 -46.88
C GLU A 177 -4.12 -22.03 -45.73
N GLY A 178 -4.86 -21.20 -44.98
CA GLY A 178 -5.64 -21.62 -43.82
C GLY A 178 -4.82 -21.75 -42.53
N ARG A 179 -5.47 -22.21 -41.44
CA ARG A 179 -4.82 -22.39 -40.12
C ARG A 179 -4.39 -23.84 -39.90
N HIS A 180 -3.12 -24.05 -39.59
CA HIS A 180 -2.62 -25.34 -39.11
C HIS A 180 -3.03 -25.58 -37.64
N SER A 181 -4.00 -26.47 -37.41
CA SER A 181 -4.58 -26.74 -36.08
C SER A 181 -3.64 -27.46 -35.09
N LYS A 182 -2.68 -28.25 -35.59
CA LYS A 182 -1.70 -29.02 -34.79
C LYS A 182 -0.24 -28.79 -35.21
N GLY A 183 0.04 -27.74 -35.99
CA GLY A 183 1.37 -27.52 -36.56
C GLY A 183 2.43 -27.04 -35.56
N ALA A 184 2.02 -26.45 -34.44
CA ALA A 184 2.94 -25.94 -33.42
C ALA A 184 2.55 -26.39 -32.01
N ALA A 185 3.53 -26.89 -31.26
CA ALA A 185 3.36 -27.20 -29.84
C ALA A 185 3.08 -25.91 -29.06
N LYS A 186 2.09 -25.97 -28.16
CA LYS A 186 1.70 -24.81 -27.35
C LYS A 186 2.62 -24.69 -26.14
N THR A 187 3.29 -23.55 -25.99
CA THR A 187 4.07 -23.25 -24.79
C THR A 187 3.17 -23.18 -23.55
N VAL A 188 3.65 -23.70 -22.43
CA VAL A 188 2.95 -23.64 -21.14
C VAL A 188 3.08 -22.25 -20.56
N THR A 189 2.01 -21.47 -20.64
CA THR A 189 1.93 -20.12 -20.05
C THR A 189 1.38 -20.19 -18.62
N LYS A 190 1.46 -19.07 -17.89
CA LYS A 190 1.02 -18.94 -16.48
C LYS A 190 -0.35 -19.55 -16.19
N GLN A 191 -1.31 -19.43 -17.11
CA GLN A 191 -2.67 -19.96 -16.94
C GLN A 191 -2.72 -21.50 -16.87
N ARG A 192 -1.77 -22.19 -17.52
CA ARG A 192 -1.78 -23.65 -17.70
C ARG A 192 -0.76 -24.38 -16.82
N VAL A 193 0.00 -23.67 -16.00
CA VAL A 193 1.06 -24.26 -15.17
C VAL A 193 0.51 -25.34 -14.24
N GLU A 194 -0.57 -25.03 -13.49
CA GLU A 194 -1.21 -26.00 -12.58
C GLU A 194 -1.77 -27.21 -13.33
N SER A 195 -2.50 -26.98 -14.43
CA SER A 195 -3.06 -28.09 -15.24
C SER A 195 -1.99 -28.96 -15.90
N HIS A 196 -0.86 -28.36 -16.29
CA HIS A 196 0.23 -29.10 -16.91
C HIS A 196 0.99 -29.93 -15.88
N PHE A 197 1.19 -29.38 -14.68
CA PHE A 197 1.73 -30.13 -13.54
C PHE A 197 0.87 -31.36 -13.21
N ASP A 198 -0.46 -31.22 -13.16
CA ASP A 198 -1.36 -32.36 -12.91
C ASP A 198 -1.29 -33.42 -14.03
N LEU A 199 -1.10 -33.00 -15.29
CA LEU A 199 -0.92 -33.90 -16.42
C LEU A 199 0.40 -34.68 -16.35
N GLU A 200 1.51 -33.99 -16.06
CA GLU A 200 2.83 -34.61 -15.89
C GLU A 200 2.86 -35.55 -14.68
N LEU A 201 2.26 -35.13 -13.56
CA LEU A 201 2.13 -35.95 -12.36
C LEU A 201 1.33 -37.23 -12.64
N SER A 202 0.19 -37.10 -13.33
CA SER A 202 -0.62 -38.25 -13.72
C SER A 202 0.14 -39.19 -14.66
N ALA A 203 0.91 -38.66 -15.60
CA ALA A 203 1.72 -39.45 -16.52
C ALA A 203 2.86 -40.19 -15.80
N ALA A 204 3.54 -39.53 -14.86
CA ALA A 204 4.61 -40.13 -14.06
C ALA A 204 4.08 -41.28 -13.19
N VAL A 205 2.95 -41.07 -12.50
CA VAL A 205 2.29 -42.11 -11.70
C VAL A 205 1.85 -43.27 -12.59
N MET A 206 1.31 -43.00 -13.79
CA MET A 206 0.92 -44.05 -14.73
C MET A 206 2.11 -44.91 -15.16
N HIS A 207 3.29 -44.30 -15.39
CA HIS A 207 4.51 -45.03 -15.72
C HIS A 207 4.92 -45.96 -14.57
N ASP A 208 5.02 -45.43 -13.35
CA ASP A 208 5.39 -46.22 -12.16
C ASP A 208 4.39 -47.36 -11.87
N VAL A 209 3.10 -47.12 -12.10
CA VAL A 209 2.04 -48.12 -11.94
C VAL A 209 2.18 -49.26 -12.94
N LEU A 210 2.53 -48.96 -14.20
CA LEU A 210 2.72 -49.98 -15.24
C LEU A 210 3.98 -50.82 -15.00
N ASP A 211 5.03 -50.23 -14.42
CA ASP A 211 6.27 -50.91 -14.05
C ASP A 211 6.10 -51.79 -12.81
N ALA A 212 5.31 -51.36 -11.83
CA ALA A 212 5.04 -52.12 -10.60
C ALA A 212 4.07 -53.29 -10.79
N MET A 213 3.30 -53.34 -11.88
CA MET A 213 2.31 -54.39 -12.12
C MET A 213 2.88 -55.57 -12.93
N PRO A 214 2.60 -56.82 -12.53
CA PRO A 214 2.97 -58.00 -13.31
C PRO A 214 2.23 -58.05 -14.66
N GLU A 215 2.82 -58.75 -15.63
CA GLU A 215 2.29 -58.88 -17.00
C GLU A 215 0.94 -59.62 -16.97
N GLY A 216 -0.15 -58.91 -17.26
CA GLY A 216 -1.52 -59.47 -17.30
C GLY A 216 -2.62 -58.62 -16.67
N ILE A 217 -2.31 -57.62 -15.81
CA ILE A 217 -3.31 -56.84 -15.03
C ILE A 217 -3.39 -55.35 -15.43
N LYS A 218 -2.60 -54.92 -16.44
CA LYS A 218 -2.07 -53.56 -16.53
C LYS A 218 -3.05 -52.42 -16.83
N GLN A 219 -4.07 -52.58 -17.68
CA GLN A 219 -4.82 -51.42 -18.20
C GLN A 219 -6.08 -51.04 -17.40
N ASN A 220 -6.79 -52.01 -16.81
CA ASN A 220 -8.10 -51.73 -16.19
C ASN A 220 -8.00 -51.09 -14.79
N LYS A 221 -6.90 -51.28 -14.07
CA LYS A 221 -6.73 -50.78 -12.69
C LYS A 221 -6.03 -49.42 -12.57
N ALA A 222 -5.35 -48.97 -13.62
CA ALA A 222 -4.56 -47.75 -13.61
C ALA A 222 -5.42 -46.49 -13.34
N ARG A 223 -6.61 -46.43 -13.95
CA ARG A 223 -7.58 -45.33 -13.72
C ARG A 223 -8.06 -45.26 -12.26
N THR A 224 -8.28 -46.42 -11.62
CA THR A 224 -8.69 -46.49 -10.20
C THR A 224 -7.57 -46.04 -9.28
N ILE A 225 -6.31 -46.38 -9.59
CA ILE A 225 -5.15 -45.92 -8.81
C ILE A 225 -5.02 -44.38 -8.88
N LEU A 226 -5.23 -43.78 -10.06
CA LEU A 226 -5.25 -42.32 -10.19
C LEU A 226 -6.38 -41.68 -9.37
N GLN A 227 -7.55 -42.31 -9.28
CA GLN A 227 -8.63 -41.84 -8.40
C GLN A 227 -8.22 -41.88 -6.92
N HIS A 228 -7.54 -42.93 -6.48
CA HIS A 228 -6.98 -43.01 -5.14
C HIS A 228 -5.92 -41.94 -4.88
N LEU A 229 -5.08 -41.61 -5.86
CA LEU A 229 -4.11 -40.52 -5.75
C LEU A 229 -4.80 -39.15 -5.57
N ILE A 230 -5.83 -38.85 -6.36
CA ILE A 230 -6.62 -37.62 -6.21
C ILE A 230 -7.29 -37.58 -4.83
N GLN A 231 -7.82 -38.70 -4.36
CA GLN A 231 -8.45 -38.79 -3.05
C GLN A 231 -7.43 -38.62 -1.92
N ALA A 232 -6.26 -39.24 -2.03
CA ALA A 232 -5.15 -39.07 -1.09
C ALA A 232 -4.71 -37.60 -1.02
N TRP A 233 -4.61 -36.90 -2.16
CA TRP A 233 -4.34 -35.46 -2.20
C TRP A 233 -5.43 -34.62 -1.52
N ARG A 234 -6.71 -34.96 -1.70
CA ARG A 234 -7.83 -34.28 -1.04
C ARG A 234 -7.81 -34.50 0.48
N CYS A 235 -7.63 -35.74 0.93
CA CYS A 235 -7.47 -36.09 2.35
C CYS A 235 -6.27 -35.37 2.95
N TRP A 236 -5.14 -35.33 2.22
CA TRP A 236 -3.97 -34.57 2.62
C TRP A 236 -4.35 -33.09 2.81
N LYS A 237 -5.00 -32.43 1.83
CA LYS A 237 -5.44 -31.02 1.96
C LYS A 237 -6.40 -30.75 3.12
N ALA A 238 -7.31 -31.68 3.42
CA ALA A 238 -8.26 -31.57 4.52
C ALA A 238 -7.67 -31.96 5.90
N ASN A 239 -6.41 -32.39 5.94
CA ASN A 239 -5.76 -32.94 7.13
C ASN A 239 -6.52 -34.13 7.75
N ILE A 240 -6.99 -35.03 6.88
CA ILE A 240 -7.67 -36.28 7.24
C ILE A 240 -6.72 -37.44 6.96
N SER A 241 -6.60 -38.40 7.88
CA SER A 241 -5.80 -39.60 7.67
C SER A 241 -6.35 -40.41 6.50
N TRP A 242 -5.51 -40.64 5.49
CA TRP A 242 -5.88 -41.45 4.32
C TRP A 242 -5.42 -42.89 4.53
N LYS A 243 -6.38 -43.81 4.66
CA LYS A 243 -6.15 -45.26 4.74
C LYS A 243 -7.25 -45.97 3.96
N VAL A 244 -6.85 -46.83 3.01
CA VAL A 244 -7.79 -47.59 2.18
C VAL A 244 -7.71 -49.07 2.57
N PRO A 245 -8.80 -49.68 3.05
CA PRO A 245 -8.82 -51.11 3.37
C PRO A 245 -8.53 -51.96 2.12
N GLY A 246 -7.59 -52.91 2.23
CA GLY A 246 -7.29 -53.87 1.15
C GLY A 246 -6.45 -53.33 0.00
N LEU A 247 -5.86 -52.13 0.11
CA LEU A 247 -4.94 -51.60 -0.89
C LEU A 247 -3.55 -52.27 -0.76
N PRO A 248 -2.92 -52.74 -1.85
CA PRO A 248 -1.56 -53.27 -1.80
C PRO A 248 -0.54 -52.24 -1.29
N ALA A 249 0.29 -52.62 -0.32
CA ALA A 249 1.30 -51.74 0.28
C ALA A 249 2.26 -51.05 -0.72
N PRO A 250 2.71 -51.69 -1.83
CA PRO A 250 3.53 -51.00 -2.83
C PRO A 250 2.82 -49.81 -3.49
N ILE A 251 1.51 -49.93 -3.74
CA ILE A 251 0.70 -48.86 -4.36
C ILE A 251 0.44 -47.75 -3.34
N GLU A 252 0.18 -48.10 -2.07
CA GLU A 252 0.00 -47.13 -0.99
C GLU A 252 1.26 -46.25 -0.82
N ASN A 253 2.44 -46.87 -0.75
CA ASN A 253 3.71 -46.16 -0.59
C ASN A 253 4.05 -45.28 -1.81
N MET A 254 3.74 -45.76 -3.02
CA MET A 254 3.90 -44.98 -4.25
C MET A 254 3.01 -43.72 -4.23
N ILE A 255 1.72 -43.86 -3.88
CA ILE A 255 0.82 -42.70 -3.76
C ILE A 255 1.32 -41.71 -2.71
N LEU A 256 1.73 -42.19 -1.53
CA LEU A 256 2.24 -41.34 -0.46
C LEU A 256 3.52 -40.58 -0.84
N ARG A 257 4.36 -41.15 -1.72
CA ARG A 257 5.55 -40.47 -2.26
C ARG A 257 5.17 -39.26 -3.11
N TYR A 258 4.17 -39.40 -3.99
CA TYR A 258 3.71 -38.33 -4.88
C TYR A 258 2.82 -37.27 -4.19
N VAL A 259 2.14 -37.64 -3.10
CA VAL A 259 1.31 -36.73 -2.30
C VAL A 259 2.15 -35.83 -1.38
N LYS A 260 3.48 -35.99 -1.35
CA LYS A 260 4.38 -35.05 -0.67
C LYS A 260 4.23 -33.65 -1.26
N ALA A 261 4.04 -32.68 -0.38
CA ALA A 261 3.49 -31.38 -0.75
C ALA A 261 4.49 -30.25 -0.91
N ASP A 262 5.76 -30.58 -1.10
CA ASP A 262 6.84 -29.61 -1.12
C ASP A 262 6.59 -28.53 -2.19
N TRP A 263 6.11 -28.92 -3.36
CA TRP A 263 5.76 -27.98 -4.43
C TRP A 263 4.66 -26.99 -4.01
N TRP A 264 3.55 -27.47 -3.46
CA TRP A 264 2.41 -26.64 -3.10
C TRP A 264 2.74 -25.65 -1.97
N SER A 265 3.48 -26.09 -0.95
CA SER A 265 3.92 -25.25 0.15
C SER A 265 4.92 -24.18 -0.32
N ASN A 266 5.91 -24.56 -1.13
CA ASN A 266 6.91 -23.62 -1.66
C ASN A 266 6.25 -22.55 -2.54
N VAL A 267 5.28 -22.92 -3.39
CA VAL A 267 4.52 -21.97 -4.21
C VAL A 267 3.68 -21.04 -3.34
N ALA A 268 3.07 -21.53 -2.26
CA ALA A 268 2.32 -20.69 -1.33
C ALA A 268 3.21 -19.65 -0.64
N HIS A 269 4.38 -20.05 -0.12
CA HIS A 269 5.34 -19.13 0.50
C HIS A 269 5.93 -18.12 -0.50
N TYR A 270 6.32 -18.59 -1.68
CA TYR A 270 6.84 -17.72 -2.74
C TYR A 270 5.83 -16.63 -3.13
N ASN A 271 4.57 -17.01 -3.33
CA ASN A 271 3.52 -16.05 -3.66
C ASN A 271 3.19 -15.13 -2.49
N ARG A 272 3.27 -15.60 -1.24
CA ARG A 272 3.06 -14.76 -0.06
C ARG A 272 4.11 -13.65 0.05
N GLU A 273 5.37 -13.99 -0.15
CA GLU A 273 6.47 -13.02 -0.18
C GLU A 273 6.31 -11.99 -1.31
N ARG A 274 5.83 -12.42 -2.48
CA ARG A 274 5.53 -11.50 -3.58
C ARG A 274 4.39 -10.53 -3.25
N ILE A 275 3.33 -11.01 -2.63
CA ILE A 275 2.19 -10.19 -2.19
C ILE A 275 2.68 -9.19 -1.13
N LYS A 276 3.43 -9.65 -0.14
CA LYS A 276 3.97 -8.82 0.94
C LYS A 276 4.89 -7.69 0.43
N ARG A 277 5.68 -7.95 -0.62
CA ARG A 277 6.56 -6.96 -1.27
C ARG A 277 5.82 -6.00 -2.21
N GLY A 278 4.52 -6.18 -2.42
CA GLY A 278 3.75 -5.38 -3.39
C GLY A 278 4.14 -5.63 -4.85
N ALA A 279 4.64 -6.83 -5.17
CA ALA A 279 4.95 -7.19 -6.55
C ALA A 279 3.66 -7.29 -7.39
N THR A 280 3.79 -7.21 -8.72
CA THR A 280 2.64 -7.41 -9.62
C THR A 280 2.08 -8.83 -9.46
N VAL A 281 0.86 -8.91 -8.94
CA VAL A 281 0.16 -10.16 -8.61
C VAL A 281 -1.30 -10.04 -9.08
N ASP A 282 -1.83 -11.13 -9.62
CA ASP A 282 -3.22 -11.18 -10.08
C ASP A 282 -4.17 -11.36 -8.88
N LYS A 283 -5.36 -10.76 -8.93
CA LYS A 283 -6.36 -10.89 -7.86
C LYS A 283 -6.65 -12.36 -7.52
N THR A 284 -6.82 -13.23 -8.52
CA THR A 284 -7.10 -14.65 -8.31
C THR A 284 -5.98 -15.38 -7.56
N LEU A 285 -4.72 -14.95 -7.72
CA LEU A 285 -3.59 -15.50 -7.00
C LEU A 285 -3.67 -15.15 -5.51
N CYS A 286 -4.06 -13.92 -5.15
CA CYS A 286 -4.23 -13.51 -3.76
C CYS A 286 -5.27 -14.39 -3.06
N TRP A 287 -6.43 -14.60 -3.70
CA TRP A 287 -7.49 -15.47 -3.17
C TRP A 287 -7.01 -16.93 -3.02
N LYS A 288 -6.32 -17.48 -4.03
CA LYS A 288 -5.73 -18.83 -3.96
C LYS A 288 -4.67 -18.95 -2.84
N ASN A 289 -3.85 -17.92 -2.66
CA ASN A 289 -2.82 -17.90 -1.63
C ASN A 289 -3.43 -17.88 -0.23
N LEU A 290 -4.43 -17.01 -0.01
CA LEU A 290 -5.20 -16.97 1.24
C LEU A 290 -5.83 -18.34 1.55
N GLY A 291 -6.46 -18.97 0.56
CA GLY A 291 -7.02 -20.32 0.71
C GLY A 291 -5.97 -21.39 1.04
N SER A 292 -4.75 -21.24 0.55
CA SER A 292 -3.64 -22.15 0.85
C SER A 292 -3.20 -22.06 2.31
N PHE A 293 -3.16 -20.86 2.89
CA PHE A 293 -2.85 -20.70 4.32
C PHE A 293 -4.02 -21.06 5.23
N ARG A 294 -5.28 -20.83 4.80
CA ARG A 294 -6.50 -21.19 5.55
C ARG A 294 -6.59 -22.70 5.80
N GLY A 295 -6.37 -23.54 4.79
CA GLY A 295 -6.68 -24.97 4.85
C GLY A 295 -5.70 -25.85 5.63
N LYS A 296 -4.40 -25.51 5.68
CA LYS A 296 -3.37 -26.44 6.19
C LYS A 296 -2.47 -25.89 7.27
N SER A 297 -1.73 -24.81 6.98
CA SER A 297 -0.65 -24.38 7.86
C SER A 297 -1.17 -23.96 9.23
N TRP A 298 -2.26 -23.20 9.25
CA TRP A 298 -2.83 -22.72 10.50
C TRP A 298 -3.59 -23.82 11.21
N VAL A 299 -4.54 -24.50 10.55
CA VAL A 299 -5.35 -25.57 11.18
C VAL A 299 -4.49 -26.75 11.67
N SER A 300 -3.44 -27.13 10.93
CA SER A 300 -2.52 -28.18 11.37
C SER A 300 -1.67 -27.74 12.57
N SER A 301 -1.22 -26.48 12.60
CA SER A 301 -0.45 -25.94 13.74
C SER A 301 -1.35 -25.74 14.96
N SER A 302 -2.58 -25.25 14.78
CA SER A 302 -3.54 -25.00 15.85
C SER A 302 -4.07 -26.29 16.48
N LYS A 303 -4.29 -27.37 15.70
CA LYS A 303 -4.63 -28.71 16.25
C LYS A 303 -3.49 -29.29 17.08
N LEU A 304 -2.22 -29.06 16.70
CA LEU A 304 -1.05 -29.41 17.52
C LEU A 304 -0.97 -28.57 18.81
N MET A 305 -1.46 -27.33 18.77
CA MET A 305 -1.47 -26.37 19.89
C MET A 305 -2.72 -26.45 20.78
N THR A 306 -3.68 -27.35 20.51
CA THR A 306 -4.90 -27.52 21.30
C THR A 306 -4.60 -28.25 22.61
N ILE A 307 -3.85 -27.60 23.50
CA ILE A 307 -3.68 -27.97 24.90
C ILE A 307 -4.09 -26.73 25.72
N HIS A 308 -5.26 -26.84 26.36
CA HIS A 308 -5.83 -25.91 27.35
C HIS A 308 -6.34 -24.54 26.88
N MET A 309 -7.57 -24.49 26.36
CA MET A 309 -8.48 -23.37 26.67
C MET A 309 -9.45 -23.83 27.76
N LYS A 310 -9.37 -23.20 28.95
CA LYS A 310 -10.33 -23.38 30.03
C LYS A 310 -11.51 -22.44 29.81
N PRO A 311 -12.76 -22.89 30.00
CA PRO A 311 -13.93 -22.03 29.85
C PRO A 311 -14.08 -21.10 31.07
N CYS A 312 -14.31 -19.81 30.83
CA CYS A 312 -14.77 -18.85 31.83
C CYS A 312 -16.30 -18.74 31.79
N LEU A 313 -16.91 -18.49 32.96
CA LEU A 313 -18.34 -18.61 33.25
C LEU A 313 -19.01 -17.23 33.55
N ILE A 314 -20.36 -17.24 33.51
CA ILE A 314 -21.39 -16.44 34.26
C ILE A 314 -22.04 -15.27 33.45
N LEU A 315 -23.33 -15.25 33.01
CA LEU A 315 -24.62 -15.20 33.77
C LEU A 315 -25.89 -15.51 32.88
N ASN A 316 -26.97 -16.01 33.52
CA ASN A 316 -28.38 -16.27 33.11
C ASN A 316 -28.76 -17.39 32.11
N VAL A 317 -29.70 -18.25 32.55
CA VAL A 317 -30.37 -19.47 32.00
C VAL A 317 -29.58 -20.32 30.99
N THR A 318 -29.17 -19.80 29.85
CA THR A 318 -28.22 -20.46 28.93
C THR A 318 -26.85 -20.63 29.59
N CYS A 319 -26.35 -19.65 30.35
CA CYS A 319 -25.03 -19.73 30.97
C CYS A 319 -24.91 -20.79 32.10
N PHE A 320 -26.03 -21.14 32.73
CA PHE A 320 -26.08 -22.16 33.79
C PHE A 320 -26.30 -23.59 33.25
N THR A 321 -26.88 -23.74 32.07
CA THR A 321 -27.27 -25.05 31.51
C THR A 321 -26.46 -25.45 30.27
N GLN A 322 -26.02 -24.49 29.46
CA GLN A 322 -25.27 -24.72 28.24
C GLN A 322 -23.76 -24.76 28.54
N ARG A 323 -23.17 -25.95 28.36
CA ARG A 323 -21.71 -26.22 28.46
C ARG A 323 -21.09 -26.63 27.13
N VAL A 324 -21.94 -26.79 26.11
CA VAL A 324 -21.57 -27.18 24.75
C VAL A 324 -22.10 -26.09 23.82
N PHE A 325 -21.19 -25.46 23.09
CA PHE A 325 -21.48 -24.40 22.13
C PHE A 325 -21.42 -24.95 20.71
N LYS A 326 -21.98 -24.22 19.74
CA LYS A 326 -21.88 -24.63 18.34
C LYS A 326 -20.47 -24.38 17.79
N GLU A 327 -20.18 -25.01 16.65
CA GLU A 327 -18.90 -24.83 15.98
C GLU A 327 -18.70 -23.38 15.56
N VAL A 328 -17.54 -22.82 15.88
CA VAL A 328 -17.15 -21.46 15.47
C VAL A 328 -16.46 -21.52 14.12
N GLY A 329 -16.99 -20.79 13.14
CA GLY A 329 -16.34 -20.63 11.84
C GLY A 329 -15.05 -19.82 11.95
N ILE A 330 -14.04 -20.15 11.15
CA ILE A 330 -12.79 -19.35 11.07
C ILE A 330 -12.53 -18.91 9.64
N GLU A 331 -12.40 -17.60 9.48
CA GLU A 331 -11.98 -16.93 8.26
C GLU A 331 -10.66 -16.21 8.49
N PHE A 332 -10.00 -15.80 7.41
CA PHE A 332 -8.81 -14.95 7.49
C PHE A 332 -9.05 -13.68 6.70
N MET A 333 -8.85 -12.55 7.37
CA MET A 333 -8.74 -11.25 6.72
C MET A 333 -7.29 -11.06 6.26
N ASP A 334 -7.10 -10.83 4.96
CA ASP A 334 -5.78 -10.62 4.38
C ASP A 334 -5.41 -9.14 4.36
N LEU A 335 -4.42 -8.76 5.18
CA LEU A 335 -3.85 -7.41 5.18
C LEU A 335 -2.57 -7.33 4.31
N TYR A 336 -2.35 -8.31 3.44
CA TYR A 336 -1.20 -8.50 2.53
C TYR A 336 0.14 -8.74 3.23
N SER A 337 0.40 -8.09 4.35
CA SER A 337 1.59 -8.27 5.19
C SER A 337 1.42 -9.47 6.13
N TYR A 338 0.32 -9.50 6.87
CA TYR A 338 -0.05 -10.57 7.79
C TYR A 338 -1.53 -10.94 7.62
N LEU A 339 -1.95 -12.04 8.25
CA LEU A 339 -3.31 -12.55 8.22
C LEU A 339 -3.91 -12.41 9.62
N ILE A 340 -5.15 -11.93 9.70
CA ILE A 340 -5.90 -11.86 10.96
C ILE A 340 -6.99 -12.95 10.93
N PRO A 341 -7.06 -13.84 11.93
CA PRO A 341 -8.18 -14.76 12.04
C PRO A 341 -9.45 -13.99 12.44
N VAL A 342 -10.55 -14.25 11.76
CA VAL A 342 -11.88 -13.70 12.03
C VAL A 342 -12.81 -14.85 12.38
N TYR A 343 -13.39 -14.81 13.57
CA TYR A 343 -14.25 -15.88 14.08
C TYR A 343 -15.72 -15.57 13.82
N GLU A 344 -16.43 -16.53 13.23
CA GLU A 344 -17.86 -16.48 12.98
C GLU A 344 -18.59 -17.31 14.05
N ILE A 345 -19.02 -16.62 15.11
CA ILE A 345 -19.82 -17.19 16.20
C ILE A 345 -21.32 -17.05 15.87
N GLU A 346 -22.14 -17.97 16.37
CA GLU A 346 -23.61 -17.93 16.23
C GLU A 346 -24.18 -16.60 16.79
N PRO A 347 -25.15 -15.95 16.11
CA PRO A 347 -25.69 -14.67 16.57
C PRO A 347 -26.26 -14.67 18.00
N LEU A 348 -26.89 -15.77 18.43
CA LEU A 348 -27.47 -15.88 19.77
C LEU A 348 -26.38 -15.95 20.85
N GLU A 349 -25.31 -16.72 20.59
CA GLU A 349 -24.13 -16.81 21.46
C GLU A 349 -23.37 -15.46 21.51
N LYS A 350 -23.29 -14.75 20.38
CA LYS A 350 -22.68 -13.40 20.33
C LYS A 350 -23.39 -12.38 21.22
N ILE A 351 -24.72 -12.42 21.30
CA ILE A 351 -25.50 -11.50 22.15
C ILE A 351 -25.21 -11.78 23.63
N THR A 352 -25.17 -13.05 24.02
CA THR A 352 -24.83 -13.44 25.39
C THR A 352 -23.39 -13.07 25.74
N ASP A 353 -22.44 -13.28 24.82
CA ASP A 353 -21.04 -12.95 25.03
C ASP A 353 -20.81 -11.43 25.11
N ALA A 354 -21.49 -10.64 24.26
CA ALA A 354 -21.40 -9.17 24.31
C ALA A 354 -21.99 -8.60 25.60
N TYR A 355 -23.11 -9.16 26.07
CA TYR A 355 -23.69 -8.79 27.37
C TYR A 355 -22.74 -9.13 28.52
N LEU A 356 -22.11 -10.31 28.48
CA LEU A 356 -21.18 -10.78 29.49
C LEU A 356 -19.88 -9.95 29.50
N ASP A 357 -19.32 -9.63 28.33
CA ASP A 357 -18.14 -8.78 28.19
C ASP A 357 -18.40 -7.38 28.79
N GLN A 358 -19.55 -6.78 28.47
CA GLN A 358 -19.96 -5.52 29.06
C GLN A 358 -20.12 -5.64 30.59
N TYR A 359 -20.78 -6.68 31.09
CA TYR A 359 -20.96 -6.88 32.52
C TYR A 359 -19.63 -7.02 33.27
N LEU A 360 -18.62 -7.68 32.69
CA LEU A 360 -17.31 -7.89 33.30
C LEU A 360 -16.40 -6.65 33.27
N TRP A 361 -16.54 -5.79 32.26
CA TRP A 361 -15.69 -4.60 32.09
C TRP A 361 -16.16 -3.38 32.87
N PHE A 362 -17.47 -3.25 33.15
CA PHE A 362 -17.99 -2.12 33.90
C PHE A 362 -17.91 -2.37 35.41
N PRO A 363 -17.37 -1.44 36.23
CA PRO A 363 -17.73 -1.40 37.65
C PRO A 363 -19.25 -1.23 37.75
N PRO A 364 -19.93 -1.69 38.82
CA PRO A 364 -21.39 -1.76 38.87
C PRO A 364 -22.01 -0.36 38.69
N VAL A 365 -22.39 -0.03 37.45
CA VAL A 365 -23.06 1.22 37.08
C VAL A 365 -24.47 0.88 36.64
N ILE A 366 -25.39 1.73 37.11
CA ILE A 366 -26.83 1.59 37.10
C ILE A 366 -27.34 1.39 35.67
N PHE A 367 -27.95 0.23 35.38
CA PHE A 367 -28.77 0.05 34.20
C PHE A 367 -30.25 0.24 34.59
N TYR A 368 -30.90 1.24 33.99
CA TYR A 368 -32.36 1.36 34.01
C TYR A 368 -32.89 0.99 32.62
N THR A 369 -33.68 -0.07 32.53
CA THR A 369 -34.50 -0.36 31.34
C THR A 369 -35.95 0.02 31.62
N PRO A 370 -36.52 1.03 30.94
CA PRO A 370 -37.90 1.45 31.15
C PRO A 370 -38.89 0.37 30.70
N LYS A 371 -39.96 0.18 31.50
CA LYS A 371 -41.04 -0.81 31.25
C LYS A 371 -41.68 -0.68 29.86
N GLU A 372 -41.68 0.52 29.29
CA GLU A 372 -42.25 0.84 27.97
C GLU A 372 -41.54 0.14 26.80
N SER A 373 -40.30 -0.34 27.00
CA SER A 373 -39.50 -1.05 26.00
C SER A 373 -39.43 -2.57 26.23
N GLY A 374 -40.25 -3.12 27.14
CA GLY A 374 -40.27 -4.55 27.47
C GLY A 374 -39.25 -4.98 28.54
N GLY A 375 -38.64 -4.04 29.26
CA GLY A 375 -37.75 -4.32 30.41
C GLY A 375 -38.52 -4.59 31.71
N LEU A 376 -37.95 -5.41 32.61
CA LEU A 376 -38.58 -5.81 33.88
C LEU A 376 -38.65 -4.70 34.96
N GLY A 377 -38.23 -3.47 34.66
CA GLY A 377 -38.31 -2.35 35.62
C GLY A 377 -37.50 -2.58 36.91
N MET A 378 -36.35 -3.26 36.81
CA MET A 378 -35.49 -3.54 37.96
C MET A 378 -34.27 -2.61 37.96
N LEU A 379 -33.92 -2.10 39.14
CA LEU A 379 -32.72 -1.31 39.39
C LEU A 379 -31.78 -2.16 40.29
N SER A 380 -30.65 -2.62 39.76
CA SER A 380 -29.64 -3.32 40.56
C SER A 380 -28.63 -2.31 41.07
N MET A 381 -28.48 -2.21 42.39
CA MET A 381 -27.63 -1.22 43.05
C MET A 381 -26.47 -1.93 43.76
N GLY A 382 -25.25 -1.73 43.26
CA GLY A 382 -24.02 -2.02 44.01
C GLY A 382 -23.59 -0.77 44.77
N HIS A 383 -23.18 -0.91 46.03
CA HIS A 383 -22.72 0.21 46.85
C HIS A 383 -21.37 0.71 46.33
N ILE A 384 -21.33 1.88 45.69
CA ILE A 384 -20.09 2.56 45.30
C ILE A 384 -20.08 3.97 45.90
N LEU A 385 -19.07 4.25 46.71
CA LEU A 385 -18.73 5.61 47.15
C LEU A 385 -18.05 6.33 45.98
N ILE A 386 -18.63 7.44 45.52
CA ILE A 386 -18.06 8.28 44.46
C ILE A 386 -17.03 9.25 45.09
N PRO A 387 -15.76 9.29 44.62
CA PRO A 387 -14.76 10.23 45.11
C PRO A 387 -15.13 11.69 44.81
N GLN A 388 -14.90 12.59 45.76
CA GLN A 388 -15.17 14.04 45.62
C GLN A 388 -14.52 14.70 44.39
N SER A 389 -13.46 14.12 43.83
CA SER A 389 -12.79 14.63 42.62
C SER A 389 -13.66 14.59 41.37
N ASP A 390 -14.62 13.65 41.31
CA ASP A 390 -15.50 13.45 40.15
C ASP A 390 -16.69 14.41 40.13
N LEU A 391 -16.93 15.14 41.22
CA LEU A 391 -17.93 16.20 41.29
C LEU A 391 -17.47 17.53 40.66
N ARG A 392 -16.23 17.62 40.15
CA ARG A 392 -15.64 18.86 39.61
C ARG A 392 -16.42 19.52 38.47
N TYR A 393 -17.22 18.76 37.73
CA TYR A 393 -17.99 19.26 36.59
C TYR A 393 -19.49 19.34 36.85
N ASN A 394 -19.95 19.04 38.07
CA ASN A 394 -21.36 19.15 38.41
C ASN A 394 -21.66 20.58 38.90
N GLN A 395 -22.00 21.48 37.97
CA GLN A 395 -22.55 22.79 38.30
C GLN A 395 -24.07 22.74 38.16
N GLN A 396 -24.78 22.78 39.29
CA GLN A 396 -26.19 23.12 39.30
C GLN A 396 -26.30 24.65 39.28
N THR A 397 -26.88 25.22 38.23
CA THR A 397 -27.23 26.64 38.17
C THR A 397 -28.71 26.80 38.46
N ASP A 398 -29.06 27.46 39.55
CA ASP A 398 -30.40 27.98 39.77
C ASP A 398 -30.29 29.48 40.09
N VAL A 399 -30.77 30.31 39.17
CA VAL A 399 -30.84 31.77 39.31
C VAL A 399 -31.86 32.11 40.39
N GLY A 400 -31.44 32.87 41.41
CA GLY A 400 -32.30 33.48 42.44
C GLY A 400 -31.54 34.44 43.37
N VAL A 401 -31.26 35.65 42.87
CA VAL A 401 -31.05 36.95 43.55
C VAL A 401 -30.39 37.00 44.96
N THR A 402 -29.12 37.44 44.92
CA THR A 402 -28.41 38.46 45.74
C THR A 402 -28.04 38.29 47.23
N HIS A 403 -26.72 38.41 47.41
CA HIS A 403 -25.94 39.15 48.41
C HIS A 403 -25.80 38.65 49.88
N PHE A 404 -24.57 38.19 50.15
CA PHE A 404 -23.70 38.40 51.32
C PHE A 404 -24.32 38.42 52.72
N ARG A 405 -23.95 37.42 53.52
CA ARG A 405 -23.07 37.53 54.70
C ARG A 405 -22.61 36.12 55.06
N SER A 406 -21.32 35.84 54.92
CA SER A 406 -20.36 35.83 56.03
C SER A 406 -20.59 34.65 56.99
N GLY A 407 -19.77 33.60 56.80
CA GLY A 407 -19.03 32.97 57.90
C GLY A 407 -19.82 32.39 59.06
N MET A 408 -19.87 31.05 59.04
CA MET A 408 -19.85 30.18 60.22
C MET A 408 -21.10 30.15 61.08
N SER A 409 -21.95 29.14 60.86
CA SER A 409 -22.20 28.06 61.85
C SER A 409 -23.39 27.21 61.42
N HIS A 410 -23.24 25.89 61.52
CA HIS A 410 -24.37 24.96 61.53
C HIS A 410 -25.12 25.11 62.86
N GLU A 411 -26.38 25.49 62.80
CA GLU A 411 -27.35 25.23 63.85
C GLU A 411 -28.63 24.73 63.15
N GLU A 412 -29.06 23.53 63.56
CA GLU A 412 -30.30 22.84 63.18
C GLU A 412 -30.30 22.00 61.88
N ASP A 413 -30.83 20.79 62.03
CA ASP A 413 -30.90 19.68 61.07
C ASP A 413 -31.61 20.04 59.75
N GLN A 414 -30.87 20.64 58.82
CA GLN A 414 -31.37 20.86 57.47
C GLN A 414 -31.16 19.60 56.61
N LEU A 415 -32.11 18.66 56.70
CA LEU A 415 -32.22 17.52 55.79
C LEU A 415 -32.46 18.01 54.35
N ILE A 416 -31.57 17.60 53.45
CA ILE A 416 -31.81 17.56 52.00
C ILE A 416 -33.07 16.72 51.76
N PRO A 417 -33.98 17.08 50.83
CA PRO A 417 -35.18 16.29 50.56
C PRO A 417 -34.80 14.85 50.20
N ASN A 418 -34.98 13.95 51.16
CA ASN A 418 -34.79 12.52 50.97
C ASN A 418 -35.92 12.01 50.08
N LEU A 419 -35.58 11.31 48.99
CA LEU A 419 -36.55 10.66 48.09
C LEU A 419 -37.46 9.67 48.84
N TYR A 420 -37.08 9.19 50.04
CA TYR A 420 -37.97 8.43 50.95
C TYR A 420 -39.23 9.19 51.35
N ARG A 421 -39.27 10.53 51.23
CA ARG A 421 -40.50 11.30 51.47
C ARG A 421 -41.59 11.04 50.41
N TYR A 422 -41.21 10.43 49.29
CA TYR A 422 -42.11 10.04 48.19
C TYR A 422 -42.32 8.52 48.09
N PHE A 423 -41.67 7.72 48.94
CA PHE A 423 -41.95 6.29 49.06
C PHE A 423 -42.96 6.08 50.19
N GLN A 424 -44.13 5.51 49.89
CA GLN A 424 -45.02 5.01 50.95
C GLN A 424 -44.30 3.88 51.72
N PRO A 425 -44.33 3.89 53.06
CA PRO A 425 -43.83 2.77 53.85
C PRO A 425 -44.55 1.47 53.50
N TRP A 426 -43.86 0.34 53.55
CA TRP A 426 -44.51 -0.97 53.34
C TRP A 426 -45.63 -1.22 54.36
N ASP A 427 -45.51 -0.67 55.57
CA ASP A 427 -46.56 -0.79 56.60
C ASP A 427 -47.88 -0.13 56.17
N SER A 428 -47.86 0.96 55.39
CA SER A 428 -49.09 1.56 54.85
C SER A 428 -49.68 0.72 53.72
N GLU A 429 -48.86 0.11 52.86
CA GLU A 429 -49.34 -0.86 51.86
C GLU A 429 -49.96 -2.10 52.51
N PHE A 430 -49.42 -2.59 53.63
CA PHE A 430 -49.98 -3.73 54.35
C PHE A 430 -51.33 -3.40 55.01
N ILE A 431 -51.48 -2.20 55.57
CA ILE A 431 -52.75 -1.74 56.16
C ILE A 431 -53.79 -1.53 55.06
N ASP A 432 -53.44 -0.87 53.95
CA ASP A 432 -54.34 -0.68 52.81
C ASP A 432 -54.75 -2.01 52.18
N SER A 433 -53.82 -2.96 52.05
CA SER A 433 -54.12 -4.32 51.62
C SER A 433 -55.12 -5.00 52.57
N GLN A 434 -54.92 -4.92 53.90
CA GLN A 434 -55.88 -5.49 54.85
C GLN A 434 -57.28 -4.87 54.74
N CYS A 435 -57.37 -3.55 54.54
CA CYS A 435 -58.63 -2.85 54.32
C CYS A 435 -59.32 -3.31 53.02
N VAL A 436 -58.58 -3.40 51.91
CA VAL A 436 -59.10 -3.86 50.61
C VAL A 436 -59.56 -5.33 50.68
N TRP A 437 -58.83 -6.19 51.39
CA TRP A 437 -59.22 -7.60 51.57
C TRP A 437 -60.45 -7.75 52.48
N ALA A 438 -60.61 -6.90 53.50
CA ALA A 438 -61.80 -6.87 54.33
C ALA A 438 -63.04 -6.40 53.55
N GLU A 439 -62.89 -5.37 52.71
CA GLU A 439 -63.97 -4.87 51.85
C GLU A 439 -64.35 -5.90 50.75
N TYR A 440 -63.35 -6.56 50.15
CA TYR A 440 -63.58 -7.67 49.22
C TYR A 440 -64.35 -8.82 49.87
N ALA A 441 -64.03 -9.18 51.12
CA ALA A 441 -64.73 -10.23 51.85
C ALA A 441 -66.21 -9.88 52.08
N LEU A 442 -66.52 -8.61 52.37
CA LEU A 442 -67.87 -8.10 52.54
C LEU A 442 -68.67 -8.13 51.23
N LYS A 443 -68.11 -7.57 50.15
CA LYS A 443 -68.75 -7.58 48.82
C LYS A 443 -68.93 -8.99 48.28
N ARG A 444 -68.03 -9.92 48.60
CA ARG A 444 -68.15 -11.33 48.26
C ARG A 444 -69.31 -12.01 49.00
N GLN A 445 -69.55 -11.67 50.27
CA GLN A 445 -70.72 -12.18 51.01
C GLN A 445 -72.04 -11.62 50.46
N GLU A 446 -72.09 -10.34 50.12
CA GLU A 446 -73.27 -9.73 49.47
C GLU A 446 -73.55 -10.32 48.09
N ALA A 447 -72.51 -10.58 47.29
CA ALA A 447 -72.66 -11.24 46.00
C ALA A 447 -73.17 -12.69 46.13
N GLN A 448 -72.74 -13.40 47.19
CA GLN A 448 -73.25 -14.74 47.50
C GLN A 448 -74.68 -14.75 48.00
N SER A 449 -75.11 -13.76 48.80
CA SER A 449 -76.50 -13.67 49.28
C SER A 449 -77.48 -13.30 48.18
N GLN A 450 -77.03 -12.52 47.18
CA GLN A 450 -77.80 -12.11 46.01
C GLN A 450 -77.57 -13.01 44.78
N ASN A 451 -76.77 -14.07 44.93
CA ASN A 451 -76.49 -15.11 43.94
C ASN A 451 -76.02 -14.59 42.56
N TRP A 452 -75.19 -13.56 42.55
CA TRP A 452 -74.52 -13.02 41.36
C TRP A 452 -73.01 -13.12 41.47
N ARG A 453 -72.30 -13.00 40.34
CA ARG A 453 -70.85 -13.25 40.25
C ARG A 453 -70.08 -11.92 40.27
N LEU A 454 -69.24 -11.73 41.28
CA LEU A 454 -68.43 -10.54 41.47
C LEU A 454 -67.35 -10.40 40.38
N THR A 455 -67.28 -9.26 39.70
CA THR A 455 -66.28 -8.98 38.65
C THR A 455 -65.25 -7.92 39.11
N LEU A 456 -64.17 -7.73 38.35
CA LEU A 456 -63.08 -6.80 38.72
C LEU A 456 -63.56 -5.33 38.74
N GLU A 457 -64.45 -4.96 37.83
CA GLU A 457 -65.00 -3.60 37.70
C GLU A 457 -65.84 -3.19 38.93
N ASP A 458 -66.46 -4.16 39.63
CA ASP A 458 -67.26 -3.92 40.85
C ASP A 458 -66.39 -3.62 42.10
N LEU A 459 -65.09 -3.93 42.01
CA LEU A 459 -64.10 -3.71 43.07
C LEU A 459 -63.36 -2.38 42.92
N GLU A 460 -63.28 -1.83 41.71
CA GLU A 460 -62.51 -0.63 41.40
C GLU A 460 -63.20 0.69 41.80
N VAL A 461 -64.52 0.70 42.04
CA VAL A 461 -65.27 1.94 42.35
C VAL A 461 -65.06 2.45 43.79
N SER A 462 -64.50 1.63 44.69
CA SER A 462 -64.35 2.01 46.11
C SER A 462 -63.04 2.76 46.45
N SER A 463 -62.02 2.73 45.60
CA SER A 463 -60.67 3.24 45.93
C SER A 463 -60.46 4.75 45.70
N VAL A 464 -61.52 5.57 45.71
CA VAL A 464 -61.43 7.04 45.44
C VAL A 464 -61.58 7.89 46.71
N ILE A 465 -61.42 7.34 47.92
CA ILE A 465 -61.42 8.15 49.14
C ILE A 465 -60.17 7.86 49.99
N ALA A 466 -59.09 8.57 49.67
CA ALA A 466 -58.15 9.18 50.61
C ALA A 466 -57.07 9.90 49.79
N THR A 467 -57.17 11.23 49.73
CA THR A 467 -56.14 12.15 49.24
C THR A 467 -54.88 12.10 50.08
#